data_AF-A0AA86T540-F1
#
_entry.id   AF-A0AA86T540-F1
#
_cell.length_a   1.000
_cell.length_b   1.000
_cell.length_c   1.000
_cell.angle_alpha   90.00
_cell.angle_beta   90.00
_cell.angle_gamma   90.00
#
_symmetry.space_group_name_H-M   'P 1'
#
loop_
_entity.id
_entity.type
_entity.pdbx_description
1 polymer ?
#
loop_
_entity_poly.entity_id
_entity_poly.type
_entity_poly.pdbx_seq_one_letter_code
_entity_poly.pdbx_strand_id
1 'polypeptide(L)'
;MKTGFAMWMVIGLLGIATAGCNTMESSPGGRMADASLYERLGGKPAITAVVDDFVGRVAADNRINGKFANANIPRLKTMLVDQICEASGGPCKYRGRDMKTAHAGMQITGGEFDALVEDLVASLNKYKVGDREKKELLGALGPMKGDIVSSSAMGPKDGDLALPMGYQSWPKFLSFVQKLDVKQVRELYINPTGSRTRQGEPFPNGTVMVMEIYKAKMDGDQPVKDPDGRLIKADLAKVFVMGKNEGWGQDQPEHLKNGLWLYAAYGPDGKKLMENFGKCRACHQPQAQKDFVHKYDEYFQQRSAM
;
A
#
# COMPACT_ATOMS: atom_id res chain seq x y z
N MET A 1 3.01 -34.29 -91.36
CA MET A 1 4.28 -33.55 -91.20
C MET A 1 4.62 -33.59 -89.71
N LYS A 2 5.38 -34.62 -89.29
CA LYS A 2 6.85 -34.58 -89.09
C LYS A 2 7.19 -33.53 -88.01
N THR A 3 7.72 -33.81 -86.82
CA THR A 3 8.43 -34.94 -86.16
C THR A 3 8.64 -34.42 -84.71
N GLY A 4 8.49 -35.14 -83.59
CA GLY A 4 8.91 -36.50 -83.27
C GLY A 4 10.28 -36.47 -82.57
N PHE A 5 10.34 -36.69 -81.25
CA PHE A 5 11.48 -37.23 -80.47
C PHE A 5 10.93 -37.66 -79.09
N ALA A 6 10.52 -38.93 -78.92
CA ALA A 6 11.28 -40.08 -78.41
C ALA A 6 11.59 -39.95 -76.89
N MET A 7 10.78 -40.54 -75.99
CA MET A 7 10.72 -41.96 -75.58
C MET A 7 12.01 -42.46 -74.94
N TRP A 8 12.00 -42.68 -73.61
CA TRP A 8 12.58 -43.87 -72.98
C TRP A 8 11.68 -44.35 -71.85
N MET A 9 11.26 -45.60 -72.01
CA MET A 9 10.49 -46.43 -71.09
C MET A 9 11.50 -47.26 -70.32
N VAL A 10 11.47 -47.24 -68.99
CA VAL A 10 12.11 -48.29 -68.17
C VAL A 10 11.09 -48.76 -67.14
N ILE A 11 10.56 -49.95 -67.40
CA ILE A 11 9.89 -50.79 -66.42
C ILE A 11 11.02 -51.45 -65.61
N GLY A 12 11.04 -51.22 -64.29
CA GLY A 12 12.03 -51.77 -63.37
C GLY A 12 11.40 -52.21 -62.05
N LEU A 13 11.12 -53.51 -61.98
CA LEU A 13 10.91 -54.40 -60.83
C LEU A 13 11.04 -53.85 -59.40
N LEU A 14 9.94 -54.06 -58.65
CA LEU A 14 9.84 -54.74 -57.35
C LEU A 14 10.99 -54.56 -56.34
N GLY A 15 10.74 -53.73 -55.31
CA GLY A 15 11.60 -53.61 -54.12
C GLY A 15 10.83 -53.00 -52.95
N ILE A 16 10.67 -53.81 -51.90
CA ILE A 16 9.98 -53.57 -50.63
C ILE A 16 10.53 -52.35 -49.88
N ALA A 17 9.67 -51.45 -49.39
CA ALA A 17 9.74 -50.86 -48.04
C ALA A 17 8.59 -49.85 -47.81
N THR A 18 7.98 -49.97 -46.64
CA THR A 18 6.91 -49.16 -46.07
C THR A 18 7.26 -47.66 -45.98
N ALA A 19 6.37 -46.78 -46.45
CA ALA A 19 6.31 -45.39 -46.00
C ALA A 19 4.86 -44.90 -46.09
N GLY A 20 4.25 -44.66 -44.92
CA GLY A 20 2.88 -44.15 -44.82
C GLY A 20 2.77 -42.74 -45.39
N CYS A 21 1.75 -42.51 -46.21
CA CYS A 21 1.23 -41.17 -46.45
C CYS A 21 0.47 -40.72 -45.19
N ASN A 22 1.18 -40.13 -44.23
CA ASN A 22 0.55 -39.20 -43.32
C ASN A 22 0.84 -37.80 -43.86
N THR A 23 -0.17 -37.20 -44.49
CA THR A 23 -0.30 -35.77 -44.63
C THR A 23 -0.22 -35.15 -43.23
N MET A 24 0.96 -34.64 -42.87
CA MET A 24 1.09 -33.75 -41.72
C MET A 24 0.50 -32.41 -42.09
N GLU A 25 -0.79 -32.23 -41.81
CA GLU A 25 -1.38 -30.92 -41.58
C GLU A 25 -0.66 -30.28 -40.39
N SER A 26 0.30 -29.39 -40.68
CA SER A 26 0.89 -28.54 -39.66
C SER A 26 -0.15 -27.54 -39.19
N SER A 27 -0.80 -27.85 -38.07
CA SER A 27 -1.67 -26.93 -37.34
C SER A 27 -0.84 -25.73 -36.81
N PRO A 28 -1.25 -24.46 -37.04
CA PRO A 28 -0.45 -23.30 -36.64
C PRO A 28 -0.48 -22.98 -35.14
N GLY A 29 -1.20 -23.76 -34.32
CA GLY A 29 -1.43 -23.45 -32.90
C GLY A 29 -0.27 -23.72 -31.94
N GLY A 30 0.78 -24.43 -32.36
CA GLY A 30 1.83 -24.92 -31.46
C GLY A 30 3.00 -23.96 -31.16
N ARG A 31 3.21 -22.90 -31.95
CA ARG A 31 4.44 -22.06 -31.85
C ARG A 31 4.37 -20.93 -30.81
N MET A 32 3.18 -20.57 -30.32
CA MET A 32 3.00 -19.43 -29.42
C MET A 32 3.17 -19.78 -27.93
N ALA A 33 3.05 -21.07 -27.55
CA ALA A 33 3.11 -21.48 -26.15
C ALA A 33 4.55 -21.45 -25.58
N ASP A 34 5.55 -21.70 -26.43
CA ASP A 34 6.98 -21.67 -26.10
C ASP A 34 7.65 -20.32 -26.36
N ALA A 35 6.91 -19.35 -26.92
CA ALA A 35 7.42 -18.02 -27.21
C ALA A 35 7.60 -17.20 -25.93
N SER A 36 8.66 -16.39 -25.89
CA SER A 36 8.90 -15.45 -24.79
C SER A 36 7.70 -14.52 -24.58
N LEU A 37 7.54 -13.97 -23.37
CA LEU A 37 6.49 -12.98 -23.13
C LEU A 37 6.66 -11.77 -24.09
N TYR A 38 7.90 -11.36 -24.36
CA TYR A 38 8.24 -10.31 -25.31
C TYR A 38 7.66 -10.57 -26.71
N GLU A 39 7.82 -11.79 -27.23
CA GLU A 39 7.28 -12.17 -28.55
C GLU A 39 5.75 -12.17 -28.54
N ARG A 40 5.13 -12.71 -27.50
CA ARG A 40 3.66 -12.70 -27.34
C ARG A 40 3.08 -11.29 -27.18
N LEU A 41 3.83 -10.37 -26.59
CA LEU A 41 3.48 -8.96 -26.49
C LEU A 41 3.61 -8.20 -27.82
N GLY A 42 4.15 -8.82 -28.88
CA GLY A 42 4.35 -8.19 -30.18
C GLY A 42 5.69 -7.45 -30.31
N GLY A 43 6.64 -7.71 -29.42
CA GLY A 43 7.98 -7.15 -29.44
C GLY A 43 8.06 -5.65 -29.16
N LYS A 44 9.23 -5.06 -29.44
CA LYS A 44 9.54 -3.66 -29.09
C LYS A 44 8.55 -2.64 -29.67
N PRO A 45 8.08 -2.74 -30.93
CA PRO A 45 7.11 -1.77 -31.47
C PRO A 45 5.79 -1.74 -30.69
N ALA A 46 5.25 -2.91 -30.32
CA ALA A 46 4.02 -3.01 -29.55
C ALA A 46 4.20 -2.49 -28.12
N ILE A 47 5.33 -2.83 -27.48
CA ILE A 47 5.70 -2.31 -26.15
C ILE A 47 5.81 -0.78 -26.18
N THR A 48 6.44 -0.19 -27.21
CA THR A 48 6.54 1.26 -27.36
C THR A 48 5.17 1.92 -27.43
N ALA A 49 4.23 1.35 -28.20
CA ALA A 49 2.88 1.89 -28.30
C ALA A 49 2.13 1.86 -26.96
N VAL A 50 2.25 0.75 -26.21
CA VAL A 50 1.68 0.65 -24.85
C VAL A 50 2.30 1.69 -23.92
N VAL A 51 3.63 1.85 -23.94
CA VAL A 51 4.33 2.84 -23.10
C VAL A 51 3.93 4.27 -23.45
N ASP A 52 3.73 4.57 -24.74
CA ASP A 52 3.30 5.89 -25.18
C ASP A 52 1.91 6.26 -24.64
N ASP A 53 0.96 5.33 -24.70
CA ASP A 53 -0.38 5.51 -24.11
C ASP A 53 -0.31 5.60 -22.58
N PHE A 54 0.47 4.72 -21.96
CA PHE A 54 0.65 4.65 -20.51
C PHE A 54 1.17 5.98 -19.95
N VAL A 55 2.24 6.53 -20.54
CA VAL A 55 2.78 7.84 -20.12
C VAL A 55 1.76 8.96 -20.32
N GLY A 56 0.91 8.87 -21.35
CA GLY A 56 -0.21 9.80 -21.54
C GLY A 56 -1.24 9.73 -20.41
N ARG A 57 -1.56 8.52 -19.92
CA ARG A 57 -2.47 8.31 -18.78
C ARG A 57 -1.89 8.85 -17.48
N VAL A 58 -0.62 8.53 -17.21
CA VAL A 58 0.11 9.04 -16.04
C VAL A 58 0.13 10.57 -16.00
N ALA A 59 0.28 11.22 -17.16
CA ALA A 59 0.24 12.68 -17.24
C ALA A 59 -1.16 13.26 -16.93
N ALA A 60 -2.23 12.49 -17.19
CA ALA A 60 -3.61 12.87 -16.93
C ALA A 60 -4.12 12.47 -15.52
N ASP A 61 -3.43 11.57 -14.82
CA ASP A 61 -3.85 11.11 -13.49
C ASP A 61 -3.42 12.09 -12.38
N ASN A 62 -4.39 12.84 -11.86
CA ASN A 62 -4.19 13.81 -10.77
C ASN A 62 -3.65 13.19 -9.46
N ARG A 63 -3.74 11.87 -9.29
CA ARG A 63 -3.18 11.18 -8.12
C ARG A 63 -1.65 11.16 -8.15
N ILE A 64 -1.04 11.13 -9.35
CA ILE A 64 0.39 10.85 -9.52
C ILE A 64 1.14 11.82 -10.44
N ASN A 65 0.44 12.57 -11.31
CA ASN A 65 1.07 13.41 -12.35
C ASN A 65 2.06 14.43 -11.78
N GLY A 66 1.82 14.95 -10.58
CA GLY A 66 2.72 15.88 -9.89
C GLY A 66 4.12 15.33 -9.66
N LYS A 67 4.27 14.01 -9.49
CA LYS A 67 5.59 13.35 -9.34
C LYS A 67 6.41 13.39 -10.63
N PHE A 68 5.75 13.55 -11.77
CA PHE A 68 6.37 13.55 -13.11
C PHE A 68 6.54 14.94 -13.71
N ALA A 69 6.18 16.02 -12.99
CA ALA A 69 6.19 17.39 -13.50
C ALA A 69 7.56 17.84 -14.05
N ASN A 70 8.65 17.32 -13.50
CA ASN A 70 10.03 17.64 -13.92
C ASN A 70 10.70 16.50 -14.69
N ALA A 71 9.95 15.47 -15.10
CA ALA A 71 10.51 14.33 -15.80
C ALA A 71 10.91 14.68 -17.23
N ASN A 72 12.07 14.19 -17.68
CA ASN A 72 12.41 14.17 -19.10
C ASN A 72 11.59 13.06 -19.78
N ILE A 73 10.43 13.43 -20.33
CA ILE A 73 9.45 12.48 -20.87
C ILE A 73 10.01 11.58 -21.99
N PRO A 74 10.75 12.10 -23.00
CA PRO A 74 11.37 11.25 -24.02
C PRO A 74 12.32 10.19 -23.43
N ARG A 75 13.16 10.60 -22.46
CA ARG A 75 14.06 9.67 -21.78
C ARG A 75 13.29 8.66 -20.94
N LEU A 76 12.26 9.09 -20.20
CA LEU A 76 11.41 8.21 -19.39
C LEU A 76 10.77 7.12 -20.25
N LYS A 77 10.17 7.47 -21.38
CA LYS A 77 9.57 6.53 -22.34
C LYS A 77 10.60 5.50 -22.82
N THR A 78 11.78 5.95 -23.22
CA THR A 78 12.87 5.06 -23.65
C THR A 78 13.24 4.05 -22.55
N MET A 79 13.41 4.52 -21.32
CA MET A 79 13.75 3.67 -20.17
C MET A 79 12.64 2.67 -19.82
N LEU A 80 11.37 3.07 -19.90
CA LEU A 80 10.23 2.18 -19.67
C LEU A 80 10.12 1.09 -20.75
N VAL A 81 10.33 1.44 -22.02
CA VAL A 81 10.34 0.47 -23.12
C VAL A 81 11.45 -0.55 -22.92
N ASP A 82 12.66 -0.12 -22.60
CA ASP A 82 13.79 -1.02 -22.39
C ASP A 82 13.59 -1.89 -21.14
N GLN A 83 13.01 -1.34 -20.06
CA GLN A 83 12.66 -2.09 -18.84
C GLN A 83 11.64 -3.20 -19.11
N ILE A 84 10.55 -2.90 -19.82
CA ILE A 84 9.50 -3.87 -20.16
C ILE A 84 10.03 -4.90 -21.17
N CYS A 85 10.82 -4.46 -22.15
CA CYS A 85 11.44 -5.36 -23.12
C CYS A 85 12.35 -6.37 -22.42
N GLU A 86 13.24 -5.93 -21.51
CA GLU A 86 14.10 -6.86 -20.78
C GLU A 86 13.29 -7.76 -19.82
N ALA A 87 12.36 -7.20 -19.05
CA ALA A 87 11.56 -7.95 -18.07
C ALA A 87 10.66 -9.02 -18.72
N SER A 88 10.26 -8.81 -19.97
CA SER A 88 9.47 -9.78 -20.75
C SER A 88 10.31 -10.83 -21.49
N GLY A 89 11.63 -10.83 -21.29
CA GLY A 89 12.55 -11.77 -21.93
C GLY A 89 13.00 -11.38 -23.34
N GLY A 90 12.82 -10.11 -23.71
CA GLY A 90 13.26 -9.57 -24.99
C GLY A 90 14.77 -9.29 -25.05
N PRO A 91 15.31 -8.94 -26.23
CA PRO A 91 16.74 -8.74 -26.44
C PRO A 91 17.27 -7.41 -25.89
N CYS A 92 16.41 -6.54 -25.37
CA CYS A 92 16.83 -5.24 -24.85
C CYS A 92 17.55 -5.37 -23.51
N LYS A 93 18.33 -4.35 -23.18
CA LYS A 93 18.95 -4.19 -21.86
C LYS A 93 18.60 -2.83 -21.28
N TYR A 94 17.99 -2.84 -20.10
CA TYR A 94 17.81 -1.67 -19.28
C TYR A 94 19.17 -1.20 -18.75
N ARG A 95 19.55 0.03 -19.10
CA ARG A 95 20.82 0.66 -18.68
C ARG A 95 20.60 1.87 -17.79
N GLY A 96 19.38 2.03 -17.27
CA GLY A 96 19.07 3.10 -16.32
C GLY A 96 19.66 2.82 -14.94
N ARG A 97 19.39 3.74 -14.01
CA ARG A 97 19.70 3.53 -12.59
C ARG A 97 18.84 2.40 -12.04
N ASP A 98 19.34 1.66 -11.04
CA ASP A 98 18.52 0.69 -10.34
C ASP A 98 17.27 1.34 -9.73
N MET A 99 16.21 0.55 -9.53
CA MET A 99 14.90 1.06 -9.12
C MET A 99 14.95 1.83 -7.81
N LYS A 100 15.79 1.41 -6.86
CA LYS A 100 15.93 2.09 -5.56
C LYS A 100 16.60 3.44 -5.71
N THR A 101 17.72 3.52 -6.42
CA THR A 101 18.46 4.78 -6.65
C THR A 101 17.69 5.72 -7.56
N ALA A 102 16.98 5.20 -8.57
CA ALA A 102 16.19 6.00 -9.49
C ALA A 102 15.07 6.76 -8.80
N HIS A 103 14.46 6.15 -7.77
CA HIS A 103 13.30 6.68 -7.04
C HIS A 103 13.62 7.17 -5.62
N ALA A 104 14.90 7.17 -5.24
CA ALA A 104 15.35 7.67 -3.94
C ALA A 104 14.90 9.11 -3.70
N GLY A 105 14.35 9.37 -2.52
CA GLY A 105 13.88 10.71 -2.11
C GLY A 105 12.54 11.15 -2.71
N MET A 106 11.94 10.38 -3.62
CA MET A 106 10.64 10.73 -4.24
C MET A 106 9.43 10.50 -3.33
N GLN A 107 9.61 9.76 -2.22
CA GLN A 107 8.57 9.43 -1.24
C GLN A 107 7.31 8.87 -1.93
N ILE A 108 7.50 7.86 -2.78
CA ILE A 108 6.42 7.21 -3.54
C ILE A 108 5.69 6.26 -2.59
N THR A 109 4.39 6.49 -2.44
CA THR A 109 3.49 5.69 -1.60
C THR A 109 3.01 4.43 -2.30
N GLY A 110 2.51 3.48 -1.50
CA GLY A 110 1.85 2.29 -2.04
C GLY A 110 0.67 2.64 -2.94
N GLY A 111 -0.15 3.62 -2.54
CA GLY A 111 -1.31 4.08 -3.32
C GLY A 111 -0.91 4.76 -4.63
N GLU A 112 0.15 5.58 -4.64
CA GLU A 112 0.67 6.18 -5.89
C GLU A 112 1.25 5.11 -6.82
N PHE A 113 1.93 4.10 -6.27
CA PHE A 113 2.41 2.96 -7.07
C PHE A 113 1.25 2.16 -7.65
N ASP A 114 0.20 1.91 -6.87
CA ASP A 114 -0.97 1.16 -7.33
C ASP A 114 -1.74 1.95 -8.40
N ALA A 115 -1.87 3.28 -8.27
CA ALA A 115 -2.39 4.16 -9.31
C ALA A 115 -1.58 4.07 -10.62
N LEU A 116 -0.25 4.05 -10.54
CA LEU A 116 0.62 3.84 -11.71
C LEU A 116 0.36 2.48 -12.38
N VAL A 117 0.17 1.41 -11.58
CA VAL A 117 -0.16 0.08 -12.10
C VAL A 117 -1.54 0.06 -12.76
N GLU A 118 -2.53 0.73 -12.19
CA GLU A 118 -3.87 0.88 -12.79
C GLU A 118 -3.80 1.56 -14.17
N ASP A 119 -2.98 2.61 -14.31
CA ASP A 119 -2.76 3.28 -15.59
C ASP A 119 -2.12 2.34 -16.63
N LEU A 120 -1.12 1.56 -16.23
CA LEU A 120 -0.50 0.55 -17.10
C LEU A 120 -1.53 -0.50 -17.53
N VAL A 121 -2.34 -1.02 -16.61
CA VAL A 121 -3.39 -2.00 -16.90
C VAL A 121 -4.43 -1.40 -17.87
N ALA A 122 -4.79 -0.13 -17.72
CA ALA A 122 -5.69 0.55 -18.64
C ALA A 122 -5.12 0.64 -20.06
N SER A 123 -3.82 0.89 -20.21
CA SER A 123 -3.14 0.83 -21.52
C SER A 123 -3.12 -0.59 -22.08
N LEU A 124 -2.74 -1.59 -21.29
CA LEU A 124 -2.76 -2.99 -21.73
C LEU A 124 -4.16 -3.44 -22.19
N ASN A 125 -5.21 -3.00 -21.49
CA ASN A 125 -6.61 -3.25 -21.87
C ASN A 125 -6.98 -2.54 -23.19
N LYS A 126 -6.57 -1.28 -23.39
CA LYS A 126 -6.79 -0.56 -24.65
C LYS A 126 -6.17 -1.29 -25.84
N TYR A 127 -4.97 -1.85 -25.68
CA TYR A 127 -4.30 -2.64 -26.70
C TYR A 127 -4.74 -4.11 -26.75
N LYS A 128 -5.75 -4.49 -25.95
CA LYS A 128 -6.33 -5.84 -25.91
C LYS A 128 -5.30 -6.94 -25.62
N VAL A 129 -4.31 -6.64 -24.78
CA VAL A 129 -3.35 -7.64 -24.31
C VAL A 129 -4.09 -8.71 -23.51
N GLY A 130 -3.79 -9.98 -23.81
CA GLY A 130 -4.43 -11.14 -23.18
C GLY A 130 -4.21 -11.20 -21.66
N ASP A 131 -5.14 -11.80 -20.93
CA ASP A 131 -5.07 -11.88 -19.46
C ASP A 131 -3.84 -12.62 -18.96
N ARG A 132 -3.41 -13.65 -19.70
CA ARG A 132 -2.16 -14.38 -19.44
C ARG A 132 -0.97 -13.44 -19.51
N GLU A 133 -0.79 -12.73 -20.61
CA GLU A 133 0.33 -11.83 -20.85
C GLU A 133 0.33 -10.66 -19.86
N LYS A 134 -0.84 -10.11 -19.53
CA LYS A 134 -0.99 -9.08 -18.49
C LYS A 134 -0.50 -9.60 -17.13
N LYS A 135 -0.94 -10.79 -16.72
CA LYS A 135 -0.55 -11.39 -15.43
C LYS A 135 0.95 -11.68 -15.37
N GLU A 136 1.52 -12.22 -16.45
CA GLU A 136 2.96 -12.49 -16.52
C GLU A 136 3.77 -11.19 -16.50
N LEU A 137 3.38 -10.16 -17.25
CA LEU A 137 4.07 -8.87 -17.26
C LEU A 137 4.03 -8.18 -15.89
N LEU A 138 2.84 -8.10 -15.29
CA LEU A 138 2.69 -7.53 -13.95
C LEU A 138 3.44 -8.35 -12.89
N GLY A 139 3.50 -9.67 -13.06
CA GLY A 139 4.31 -10.55 -12.21
C GLY A 139 5.81 -10.30 -12.34
N ALA A 140 6.30 -10.01 -13.56
CA ALA A 140 7.71 -9.69 -13.80
C ALA A 140 8.10 -8.31 -13.25
N LEU A 141 7.20 -7.33 -13.28
CA LEU A 141 7.46 -5.97 -12.80
C LEU A 141 7.16 -5.80 -11.29
N GLY A 142 6.24 -6.57 -10.74
CA GLY A 142 5.76 -6.47 -9.36
C GLY A 142 6.85 -6.44 -8.28
N PRO A 143 7.90 -7.28 -8.34
CA PRO A 143 8.99 -7.26 -7.36
C PRO A 143 9.69 -5.90 -7.22
N MET A 144 9.69 -5.06 -8.26
CA MET A 144 10.30 -3.73 -8.22
C MET A 144 9.60 -2.79 -7.22
N LYS A 145 8.36 -3.08 -6.81
CA LYS A 145 7.61 -2.28 -5.82
C LYS A 145 8.40 -2.12 -4.52
N GLY A 146 9.13 -3.16 -4.09
CA GLY A 146 9.92 -3.12 -2.84
C GLY A 146 11.11 -2.15 -2.88
N ASP A 147 11.63 -1.86 -4.07
CA ASP A 147 12.73 -0.91 -4.28
C ASP A 147 12.23 0.52 -4.50
N ILE A 148 11.00 0.67 -5.01
CA ILE A 148 10.43 1.96 -5.43
C ILE A 148 9.62 2.61 -4.30
N VAL A 149 8.75 1.83 -3.65
CA VAL A 149 7.91 2.32 -2.56
C VAL A 149 8.78 2.42 -1.33
N SER A 150 8.93 3.62 -0.78
CA SER A 150 9.72 3.76 0.44
C SER A 150 8.97 3.12 1.61
N SER A 151 9.70 2.51 2.55
CA SER A 151 9.11 2.00 3.80
C SER A 151 8.48 3.11 4.66
N SER A 152 8.87 4.37 4.41
CA SER A 152 8.19 5.56 4.94
C SER A 152 6.84 5.83 4.28
N ALA A 153 6.54 5.20 3.15
CA ALA A 153 5.38 5.46 2.30
C ALA A 153 4.35 4.32 2.28
N MET A 154 4.53 3.31 3.15
CA MET A 154 3.45 2.47 3.68
C MET A 154 2.67 3.15 4.82
N GLY A 155 2.99 4.41 5.12
CA GLY A 155 2.54 5.07 6.33
C GLY A 155 3.19 4.46 7.58
N PRO A 156 3.13 5.15 8.73
CA PRO A 156 3.49 4.55 10.00
C PRO A 156 2.62 3.31 10.28
N LYS A 157 3.16 2.37 11.04
CA LYS A 157 2.40 1.26 11.63
C LYS A 157 2.08 1.56 13.09
N ASP A 158 1.32 0.67 13.72
CA ASP A 158 1.25 0.71 15.18
C ASP A 158 2.65 0.56 15.79
N GLY A 159 2.93 1.40 16.79
CA GLY A 159 4.24 1.57 17.41
C GLY A 159 5.09 2.67 16.77
N ASP A 160 4.77 3.12 15.56
CA ASP A 160 5.58 4.11 14.86
C ASP A 160 5.22 5.55 15.22
N LEU A 161 3.97 5.81 15.63
CA LEU A 161 3.51 7.16 16.00
C LEU A 161 4.41 7.79 17.05
N ALA A 162 4.92 8.99 16.76
CA ALA A 162 5.72 9.78 17.68
C ALA A 162 4.90 10.29 18.87
N LEU A 163 5.52 10.41 20.05
CA LEU A 163 4.98 11.17 21.17
C LEU A 163 5.12 12.67 20.85
N PRO A 164 4.01 13.42 20.67
CA PRO A 164 4.11 14.81 20.21
C PRO A 164 4.74 15.71 21.28
N MET A 165 5.79 16.46 20.96
CA MET A 165 6.34 17.41 21.93
C MET A 165 5.31 18.47 22.34
N GLY A 166 5.21 18.73 23.65
CA GLY A 166 4.32 19.76 24.19
C GLY A 166 2.84 19.42 24.15
N TYR A 167 2.44 18.16 23.95
CA TYR A 167 1.02 17.75 23.96
C TYR A 167 0.29 18.16 25.24
N GLN A 168 1.00 18.35 26.36
CA GLN A 168 0.43 18.73 27.63
C GLN A 168 -0.22 20.13 27.61
N SER A 169 0.14 20.99 26.65
CA SER A 169 -0.48 22.31 26.44
C SER A 169 -1.68 22.27 25.50
N TRP A 170 -1.99 21.10 24.91
CA TRP A 170 -3.14 20.95 24.03
C TRP A 170 -4.47 21.01 24.81
N PRO A 171 -5.58 21.24 24.10
CA PRO A 171 -6.91 21.06 24.67
C PRO A 171 -7.07 19.71 25.35
N LYS A 172 -7.74 19.71 26.49
CA LYS A 172 -8.14 18.48 27.18
C LYS A 172 -9.26 17.82 26.40
N PHE A 173 -9.09 16.54 26.10
CA PHE A 173 -10.19 15.68 25.69
C PHE A 173 -11.03 15.36 26.92
N LEU A 174 -10.42 14.79 27.96
CA LEU A 174 -11.03 14.60 29.28
C LEU A 174 -9.95 14.73 30.34
N SER A 175 -10.26 15.31 31.48
CA SER A 175 -9.34 15.41 32.62
C SER A 175 -9.81 14.56 33.79
N PHE A 176 -8.88 14.14 34.65
CA PHE A 176 -9.20 13.45 35.91
C PHE A 176 -10.10 12.20 35.77
N VAL A 177 -9.96 11.43 34.69
CA VAL A 177 -10.77 10.21 34.48
C VAL A 177 -10.32 9.12 35.47
N GLN A 178 -11.20 8.78 36.41
CA GLN A 178 -10.95 7.84 37.51
C GLN A 178 -11.17 6.39 37.06
N LYS A 179 -10.20 5.50 37.33
CA LYS A 179 -10.31 4.04 37.12
C LYS A 179 -10.01 3.32 38.42
N LEU A 180 -11.03 3.25 39.29
CA LEU A 180 -10.94 2.71 40.65
C LEU A 180 -10.51 1.25 40.68
N ASP A 181 -10.99 0.45 39.72
CA ASP A 181 -10.71 -0.98 39.54
C ASP A 181 -9.22 -1.28 39.38
N VAL A 182 -8.50 -0.39 38.70
CA VAL A 182 -7.07 -0.53 38.41
C VAL A 182 -6.22 0.53 39.11
N LYS A 183 -6.79 1.28 40.06
CA LYS A 183 -6.14 2.33 40.86
C LYS A 183 -5.36 3.34 39.98
N GLN A 184 -6.01 3.85 38.94
CA GLN A 184 -5.43 4.80 37.97
C GLN A 184 -6.23 6.08 37.84
N VAL A 185 -5.54 7.17 37.53
CA VAL A 185 -6.12 8.44 37.08
C VAL A 185 -5.60 8.73 35.68
N ARG A 186 -6.48 9.16 34.76
CA ARG A 186 -6.09 9.42 33.37
C ARG A 186 -6.34 10.87 32.97
N GLU A 187 -5.40 11.39 32.20
CA GLU A 187 -5.48 12.70 31.55
C GLU A 187 -5.45 12.47 30.05
N LEU A 188 -6.46 12.96 29.33
CA LEU A 188 -6.59 12.80 27.90
C LEU A 188 -6.49 14.18 27.23
N TYR A 189 -5.63 14.27 26.24
CA TYR A 189 -5.33 15.46 25.46
C TYR A 189 -5.70 15.19 24.00
N ILE A 190 -6.11 16.24 23.30
CA ILE A 190 -6.41 16.18 21.87
C ILE A 190 -5.83 17.41 21.20
N ASN A 191 -5.14 17.22 20.07
CA ASN A 191 -4.53 18.34 19.37
C ASN A 191 -5.59 19.32 18.82
N PRO A 192 -5.20 20.57 18.49
CA PRO A 192 -6.14 21.56 17.98
C PRO A 192 -6.92 21.11 16.73
N THR A 193 -6.36 20.23 15.91
CA THR A 193 -7.06 19.66 14.75
C THR A 193 -8.24 18.81 15.16
N GLY A 194 -8.03 17.84 16.06
CA GLY A 194 -9.10 16.99 16.56
C GLY A 194 -10.11 17.74 17.44
N SER A 195 -9.67 18.75 18.20
CA SER A 195 -10.56 19.49 19.10
C SER A 195 -11.64 20.31 18.39
N ARG A 196 -11.49 20.56 17.08
CA ARG A 196 -12.48 21.27 16.26
C ARG A 196 -13.64 20.39 15.78
N THR A 197 -13.54 19.07 15.94
CA THR A 197 -14.59 18.11 15.54
C THR A 197 -15.90 18.44 16.24
N ARG A 198 -17.03 18.26 15.54
CA ARG A 198 -18.38 18.36 16.10
C ARG A 198 -18.98 16.98 16.37
N GLN A 199 -19.95 16.93 17.28
CA GLN A 199 -20.64 15.68 17.59
C GLN A 199 -21.36 15.14 16.34
N GLY A 200 -21.23 13.84 16.07
CA GLY A 200 -21.74 13.17 14.88
C GLY A 200 -20.78 13.18 13.70
N GLU A 201 -19.72 14.00 13.71
CA GLU A 201 -18.68 14.00 12.68
C GLU A 201 -17.54 13.02 13.05
N PRO A 202 -16.91 12.36 12.05
CA PRO A 202 -15.65 11.67 12.27
C PRO A 202 -14.53 12.69 12.59
N PHE A 203 -13.54 12.29 13.38
CA PHE A 203 -12.37 13.14 13.61
C PHE A 203 -11.60 13.33 12.29
N PRO A 204 -11.11 14.55 11.99
CA PRO A 204 -10.39 14.82 10.76
C PRO A 204 -9.02 14.15 10.74
N ASN A 205 -8.48 13.93 9.54
CA ASN A 205 -7.09 13.54 9.35
C ASN A 205 -6.14 14.57 9.99
N GLY A 206 -5.05 14.09 10.59
CA GLY A 206 -4.17 14.89 11.44
C GLY A 206 -4.62 14.99 12.89
N THR A 207 -5.70 14.31 13.30
CA THR A 207 -6.07 14.21 14.72
C THR A 207 -5.06 13.35 15.47
N VAL A 208 -4.61 13.86 16.62
CA VAL A 208 -3.77 13.11 17.56
C VAL A 208 -4.36 13.27 18.96
N MET A 209 -4.52 12.14 19.65
CA MET A 209 -4.92 12.11 21.05
C MET A 209 -3.84 11.43 21.88
N VAL A 210 -3.60 11.97 23.07
CA VAL A 210 -2.62 11.46 24.02
C VAL A 210 -3.33 11.15 25.33
N MET A 211 -3.15 9.96 25.86
CA MET A 211 -3.70 9.53 27.14
C MET A 211 -2.54 9.22 28.09
N GLU A 212 -2.38 10.04 29.12
CA GLU A 212 -1.50 9.75 30.24
C GLU A 212 -2.24 8.90 31.26
N ILE A 213 -1.58 7.86 31.75
CA ILE A 213 -2.04 7.02 32.84
C ILE A 213 -1.13 7.27 34.04
N TYR A 214 -1.70 7.76 35.12
CA TYR A 214 -1.05 7.94 36.39
C TYR A 214 -1.49 6.86 37.38
N LYS A 215 -0.58 6.46 38.28
CA LYS A 215 -0.93 5.66 39.44
C LYS A 215 -1.72 6.50 40.44
N ALA A 216 -2.62 5.86 41.17
CA ALA A 216 -3.17 6.47 42.39
C ALA A 216 -2.08 6.52 43.46
N LYS A 217 -2.10 7.56 44.30
CA LYS A 217 -1.35 7.59 45.55
C LYS A 217 -1.85 6.44 46.43
N MET A 218 -0.93 5.71 47.03
CA MET A 218 -1.22 4.55 47.87
C MET A 218 -0.78 4.82 49.30
N ASP A 219 -1.54 4.29 50.26
CA ASP A 219 -1.15 4.13 51.66
C ASP A 219 -1.29 2.64 51.99
N GLY A 220 -0.14 1.95 52.04
CA GLY A 220 -0.10 0.48 51.93
C GLY A 220 -0.80 -0.01 50.65
N ASP A 221 -1.76 -0.92 50.80
CA ASP A 221 -2.54 -1.48 49.69
C ASP A 221 -3.79 -0.67 49.32
N GLN A 222 -4.10 0.39 50.08
CA GLN A 222 -5.31 1.20 49.88
C GLN A 222 -5.00 2.48 49.10
N PRO A 223 -5.80 2.83 48.09
CA PRO A 223 -5.64 4.08 47.38
C PRO A 223 -6.07 5.26 48.26
N VAL A 224 -5.24 6.29 48.32
CA VAL A 224 -5.56 7.55 48.99
C VAL A 224 -6.54 8.33 48.13
N LYS A 225 -7.60 8.82 48.77
CA LYS A 225 -8.65 9.62 48.14
C LYS A 225 -8.67 11.04 48.71
N ASP A 226 -9.09 11.99 47.89
CA ASP A 226 -9.39 13.36 48.33
C ASP A 226 -10.73 13.41 49.12
N PRO A 227 -11.09 14.56 49.72
CA PRO A 227 -12.36 14.70 50.44
C PRO A 227 -13.62 14.40 49.62
N ASP A 228 -13.55 14.52 48.28
CA ASP A 228 -14.63 14.19 47.35
C ASP A 228 -14.64 12.70 46.97
N GLY A 229 -13.75 11.89 47.56
CA GLY A 229 -13.64 10.45 47.33
C GLY A 229 -12.93 10.06 46.02
N ARG A 230 -12.26 11.01 45.35
CA ARG A 230 -11.52 10.77 44.09
C ARG A 230 -10.10 10.31 44.39
N LEU A 231 -9.52 9.48 43.52
CA LEU A 231 -8.13 9.06 43.69
C LEU A 231 -7.19 10.26 43.55
N ILE A 232 -6.22 10.36 44.46
CA ILE A 232 -5.14 11.34 44.35
C ILE A 232 -4.13 10.81 43.32
N LYS A 233 -3.80 11.65 42.34
CA LYS A 233 -2.83 11.35 41.27
C LYS A 233 -1.39 11.29 41.84
N ALA A 234 -0.62 10.28 41.45
CA ALA A 234 0.80 10.11 41.81
C ALA A 234 1.67 10.02 40.54
N ASP A 235 2.57 9.03 40.46
CA ASP A 235 3.53 8.91 39.36
C ASP A 235 2.87 8.60 38.01
N LEU A 236 3.44 9.17 36.94
CA LEU A 236 3.12 8.77 35.58
C LEU A 236 3.56 7.32 35.36
N ALA A 237 2.66 6.49 34.86
CA ALA A 237 2.93 5.07 34.61
C ALA A 237 3.16 4.78 33.13
N LYS A 238 2.36 5.39 32.25
CA LYS A 238 2.36 5.12 30.81
C LYS A 238 1.70 6.25 30.04
N VAL A 239 2.13 6.46 28.81
CA VAL A 239 1.48 7.38 27.87
C VAL A 239 1.08 6.60 26.62
N PHE A 240 -0.18 6.68 26.22
CA PHE A 240 -0.67 6.13 24.96
C PHE A 240 -0.92 7.26 23.97
N VAL A 241 -0.61 7.01 22.70
CA VAL A 241 -0.88 7.91 21.59
C VAL A 241 -1.76 7.18 20.60
N MET A 242 -2.84 7.83 20.16
CA MET A 242 -3.57 7.41 18.96
C MET A 242 -3.62 8.55 17.96
N GLY A 243 -3.37 8.23 16.70
CA GLY A 243 -3.28 9.20 15.61
C GLY A 243 -4.04 8.74 14.39
N LYS A 244 -4.65 9.69 13.69
CA LYS A 244 -5.44 9.46 12.47
C LYS A 244 -4.86 10.23 11.30
N ASN A 245 -4.64 9.56 10.18
CA ASN A 245 -4.28 10.23 8.94
C ASN A 245 -4.65 9.39 7.71
N GLU A 246 -4.69 10.03 6.55
CA GLU A 246 -5.02 9.38 5.29
C GLU A 246 -4.09 8.19 5.00
N GLY A 247 -4.68 7.09 4.53
CA GLY A 247 -3.95 5.88 4.16
C GLY A 247 -3.41 5.03 5.32
N TRP A 248 -3.63 5.41 6.58
CA TRP A 248 -3.11 4.67 7.73
C TRP A 248 -3.97 3.45 8.09
N GLY A 249 -3.34 2.43 8.71
CA GLY A 249 -4.03 1.27 9.28
C GLY A 249 -4.64 0.29 8.26
N GLN A 250 -4.34 0.46 6.96
CA GLN A 250 -4.92 -0.36 5.88
C GLN A 250 -4.34 -1.77 5.82
N ASP A 251 -3.17 -2.00 6.42
CA ASP A 251 -2.47 -3.29 6.43
C ASP A 251 -3.01 -4.29 7.46
N GLN A 252 -4.08 -3.92 8.18
CA GLN A 252 -4.63 -4.71 9.27
C GLN A 252 -5.72 -5.68 8.79
N PRO A 253 -5.85 -6.86 9.45
CA PRO A 253 -6.99 -7.74 9.23
C PRO A 253 -8.32 -7.01 9.44
N GLU A 254 -9.34 -7.36 8.66
CA GLU A 254 -10.64 -6.64 8.65
C GLU A 254 -11.24 -6.48 10.06
N HIS A 255 -11.19 -7.54 10.88
CA HIS A 255 -11.69 -7.54 12.25
C HIS A 255 -10.87 -6.69 13.25
N LEU A 256 -9.76 -6.08 12.82
CA LEU A 256 -8.90 -5.18 13.59
C LEU A 256 -8.73 -3.80 12.94
N LYS A 257 -9.40 -3.53 11.81
CA LYS A 257 -9.37 -2.22 11.16
C LYS A 257 -10.15 -1.19 11.96
N ASN A 258 -9.42 -0.27 12.58
CA ASN A 258 -9.99 0.88 13.28
C ASN A 258 -10.00 2.11 12.38
N GLY A 259 -10.55 1.98 11.17
CA GLY A 259 -10.47 3.02 10.15
C GLY A 259 -9.03 3.44 9.87
N LEU A 260 -8.74 4.74 10.02
CA LEU A 260 -7.44 5.35 9.75
C LEU A 260 -6.57 5.53 11.01
N TRP A 261 -6.93 4.86 12.11
CA TRP A 261 -6.22 5.01 13.39
C TRP A 261 -5.04 4.06 13.55
N LEU A 262 -3.98 4.60 14.12
CA LEU A 262 -2.82 3.87 14.62
C LEU A 262 -2.61 4.14 16.11
N TYR A 263 -1.82 3.27 16.75
CA TYR A 263 -1.57 3.29 18.18
C TYR A 263 -0.07 3.27 18.48
N ALA A 264 0.37 3.97 19.51
CA ALA A 264 1.70 3.83 20.10
C ALA A 264 1.64 3.97 21.63
N ALA A 265 2.69 3.51 22.30
CA ALA A 265 2.80 3.58 23.75
C ALA A 265 4.21 3.98 24.17
N TYR A 266 4.30 4.67 25.29
CA TYR A 266 5.51 5.26 25.83
C TYR A 266 5.58 5.07 27.34
N GLY A 267 6.79 4.85 27.85
CA GLY A 267 7.09 4.85 29.26
C GLY A 267 7.06 6.27 29.84
N PRO A 268 7.11 6.41 31.17
CA PRO A 268 7.17 7.72 31.82
C PRO A 268 8.47 8.47 31.51
N ASP A 269 9.51 7.79 31.03
CA ASP A 269 10.75 8.38 30.54
C ASP A 269 10.67 8.84 29.07
N GLY A 270 9.50 8.73 28.44
CA GLY A 270 9.28 9.12 27.04
C GLY A 270 9.85 8.13 26.02
N LYS A 271 10.34 6.95 26.43
CA LYS A 271 10.80 5.92 25.49
C LYS A 271 9.63 5.10 24.98
N LYS A 272 9.70 4.71 23.70
CA LYS A 272 8.71 3.82 23.08
C LYS A 272 8.65 2.49 23.83
N LEU A 273 7.44 2.00 24.06
CA LEU A 273 7.18 0.67 24.58
C LEU A 273 6.79 -0.26 23.45
N MET A 274 7.33 -1.49 23.51
CA MET A 274 6.85 -2.57 22.68
C MET A 274 5.57 -3.14 23.31
N GLU A 275 4.43 -2.89 22.68
CA GLU A 275 3.13 -3.37 23.12
C GLU A 275 2.50 -4.28 22.06
N ASN A 276 1.54 -5.10 22.48
CA ASN A 276 0.67 -5.79 21.53
C ASN A 276 -0.47 -4.85 21.11
N PHE A 277 -0.25 -4.08 20.04
CA PHE A 277 -1.22 -3.12 19.52
C PHE A 277 -2.46 -3.78 18.90
N GLY A 278 -2.44 -5.08 18.61
CA GLY A 278 -3.65 -5.85 18.28
C GLY A 278 -4.68 -5.80 19.41
N LYS A 279 -4.26 -5.70 20.68
CA LYS A 279 -5.16 -5.49 21.83
C LYS A 279 -5.77 -4.09 21.83
N CYS A 280 -4.99 -3.07 21.47
CA CYS A 280 -5.52 -1.71 21.29
C CYS A 280 -6.59 -1.72 20.19
N ARG A 281 -6.30 -2.38 19.07
CA ARG A 281 -7.23 -2.51 17.96
C ARG A 281 -8.54 -3.16 18.38
N ALA A 282 -8.47 -4.37 18.93
CA ALA A 282 -9.63 -5.13 19.38
C ALA A 282 -10.48 -4.39 20.44
N CYS A 283 -9.84 -3.64 21.35
CA CYS A 283 -10.56 -2.87 22.36
C CYS A 283 -11.31 -1.66 21.78
N HIS A 284 -10.80 -1.06 20.70
CA HIS A 284 -11.41 0.10 20.04
C HIS A 284 -12.42 -0.29 18.95
N GLN A 285 -12.38 -1.52 18.42
CA GLN A 285 -13.33 -2.04 17.42
C GLN A 285 -14.81 -1.78 17.73
N PRO A 286 -15.32 -2.03 18.96
CA PRO A 286 -16.73 -1.80 19.28
C PRO A 286 -17.18 -0.33 19.17
N GLN A 287 -16.24 0.62 19.05
CA GLN A 287 -16.49 2.05 18.95
C GLN A 287 -16.57 2.55 17.50
N ALA A 288 -16.79 1.69 16.51
CA ALA A 288 -16.81 2.06 15.08
C ALA A 288 -17.77 3.24 14.78
N GLN A 289 -18.95 3.28 15.42
CA GLN A 289 -19.93 4.38 15.27
C GLN A 289 -19.48 5.70 15.92
N LYS A 290 -18.39 5.68 16.69
CA LYS A 290 -17.78 6.82 17.39
C LYS A 290 -16.36 7.07 16.86
N ASP A 291 -16.13 6.72 15.59
CA ASP A 291 -14.83 6.81 14.92
C ASP A 291 -13.71 6.14 15.73
N PHE A 292 -14.02 5.00 16.35
CA PHE A 292 -13.12 4.20 17.18
C PHE A 292 -12.59 4.93 18.43
N VAL A 293 -13.20 6.03 18.86
CA VAL A 293 -12.77 6.82 20.03
C VAL A 293 -13.61 6.46 21.26
N HIS A 294 -12.95 5.94 22.29
CA HIS A 294 -13.59 5.74 23.59
C HIS A 294 -13.91 7.09 24.25
N LYS A 295 -14.98 7.11 25.05
CA LYS A 295 -15.44 8.33 25.76
C LYS A 295 -15.87 9.49 24.83
N TYR A 296 -16.18 9.19 23.57
CA TYR A 296 -16.70 10.16 22.60
C TYR A 296 -17.89 10.96 23.14
N ASP A 297 -18.92 10.27 23.63
CA ASP A 297 -20.15 10.95 24.09
C ASP A 297 -19.90 11.84 25.31
N GLU A 298 -19.06 11.37 26.24
CA GLU A 298 -18.66 12.15 27.43
C GLU A 298 -17.89 13.42 27.04
N TYR A 299 -16.98 13.34 26.06
CA TYR A 299 -16.25 14.50 25.55
C TYR A 299 -17.19 15.58 24.99
N PHE A 300 -18.14 15.19 24.15
CA PHE A 300 -19.07 16.14 23.55
C PHE A 300 -20.09 16.68 24.55
N GLN A 301 -20.55 15.86 25.50
CA GLN A 301 -21.42 16.32 26.59
C GLN A 301 -20.74 17.40 27.45
N GLN A 302 -19.46 17.22 27.81
CA GLN A 302 -18.72 18.23 28.58
C GLN A 302 -18.56 19.55 27.82
N ARG A 303 -18.32 19.50 26.50
CA ARG A 303 -18.18 20.69 25.66
C ARG A 303 -19.47 21.46 25.46
N SER A 304 -20.63 20.78 25.49
CA SER A 304 -21.93 21.44 25.42
C SER A 304 -22.34 22.12 26.73
N ALA A 305 -21.67 21.78 27.84
CA ALA A 305 -21.94 22.34 29.17
C ALA A 305 -21.02 23.53 29.54
N MET A 306 -20.05 23.87 28.68
CA MET A 306 -19.12 25.00 28.82
C MET A 306 -19.57 26.17 27.96
#